data_AF-A0A5C4YAX5-F1
#
_entry.id   AF-A0A5C4YAX5-F1
#
_cell.length_a   1.000
_cell.length_b   1.000
_cell.length_c   1.000
_cell.angle_alpha   90.00
_cell.angle_beta   90.00
_cell.angle_gamma   90.00
#
_symmetry.space_group_name_H-M   'P 1'
#
loop_
_entity.id
_entity.type
_entity.pdbx_description
1 polymer ?
#
loop_
_entity_poly.entity_id
_entity_poly.type
_entity_poly.pdbx_seq_one_letter_code
_entity_poly.pdbx_strand_id
1 'polypeptide(L)' 'MSRAFVKEEAGAPWTPPTAPRAYRVVWTGDAAAEDAAAPEVMRETDDLLDALRWLAARPRPGFELRGAEGELLATNAA' A
#
# COMPACT_ATOMS: atom_id res chain seq x y z
N MET A 1 -56.47 5.01 3.18
CA MET A 1 -55.44 4.33 3.99
C MET A 1 -54.21 5.21 3.98
N SER A 2 -53.81 5.73 5.14
CA SER A 2 -52.70 6.70 5.29
C SER A 2 -51.35 6.00 5.11
N ARG A 3 -50.49 6.50 4.23
CA ARG A 3 -49.10 6.03 4.10
C ARG A 3 -48.24 6.81 5.09
N ALA A 4 -47.71 6.13 6.10
CA ALA A 4 -46.73 6.71 7.00
C ALA A 4 -45.43 7.00 6.24
N PHE A 5 -44.95 8.25 6.28
CA PHE A 5 -43.62 8.61 5.80
C PHE A 5 -42.61 8.25 6.89
N VAL A 6 -41.79 7.23 6.64
CA VAL A 6 -40.64 6.90 7.48
C VAL A 6 -39.52 7.89 7.11
N LYS A 7 -39.00 8.59 8.11
CA LYS A 7 -37.85 9.47 7.98
C LYS A 7 -36.60 8.60 7.84
N GLU A 8 -36.10 8.44 6.61
CA GLU A 8 -34.81 7.80 6.37
C GLU A 8 -33.70 8.62 7.05
N GLU A 9 -32.84 7.92 7.78
CA GLU A 9 -31.57 8.46 8.27
C GLU A 9 -30.80 9.02 7.08
N ALA A 10 -30.38 10.28 7.17
CA ALA A 10 -29.54 10.90 6.16
C ALA A 10 -28.28 10.04 5.99
N GLY A 11 -28.17 9.37 4.84
CA GLY A 11 -27.05 8.49 4.52
C GLY A 11 -25.72 9.21 4.72
N ALA A 12 -24.72 8.47 5.21
CA ALA A 12 -23.39 9.01 5.41
C ALA A 12 -22.88 9.69 4.12
N PRO A 13 -22.18 10.84 4.22
CA PRO A 13 -21.57 11.47 3.06
C PRO A 13 -20.65 10.47 2.34
N TRP A 14 -20.85 10.32 1.03
CA TRP A 14 -19.95 9.52 0.21
C TRP A 14 -18.51 10.07 0.34
N THR A 15 -17.57 9.19 0.67
CA THR A 15 -16.14 9.54 0.73
C THR A 15 -15.45 8.95 -0.50
N PRO A 16 -14.80 9.76 -1.35
CA PRO A 16 -14.05 9.24 -2.48
C PRO A 16 -12.92 8.33 -1.98
N PRO A 17 -12.63 7.21 -2.67
CA PRO A 17 -11.47 6.40 -2.36
C PRO A 17 -10.19 7.22 -2.55
N THR A 18 -9.23 7.09 -1.62
CA THR A 18 -7.93 7.74 -1.73
C THR A 18 -7.23 7.29 -3.00
N ALA A 19 -6.71 8.23 -3.80
CA ALA A 19 -5.91 7.90 -4.97
C ALA A 19 -4.69 7.06 -4.54
N PRO A 20 -4.39 5.95 -5.24
CA PRO A 20 -3.19 5.18 -4.95
C PRO A 20 -1.95 6.05 -5.15
N ARG A 21 -0.98 5.94 -4.23
CA ARG A 21 0.32 6.61 -4.37
C ARG A 21 1.12 5.98 -5.51
N ALA A 22 1.95 6.78 -6.17
CA ALA A 22 2.73 6.33 -7.32
C ALA A 22 3.75 5.24 -6.99
N TYR A 23 4.24 5.19 -5.74
CA TYR A 23 5.28 4.26 -5.31
C TYR A 23 4.96 3.62 -3.97
N ARG A 24 5.28 2.33 -3.85
CA ARG A 24 5.13 1.55 -2.62
C ARG A 24 6.41 0.78 -2.32
N VAL A 25 6.87 0.83 -1.08
CA VAL A 25 7.90 -0.09 -0.59
C VAL A 25 7.22 -1.22 0.14
N VAL A 26 7.47 -2.45 -0.31
CA VAL A 26 6.86 -3.67 0.19
C VAL A 26 7.95 -4.53 0.83
N TRP A 27 7.68 -5.03 2.04
CA TRP A 27 8.46 -6.07 2.67
C TRP A 27 7.91 -7.42 2.22
N THR A 28 8.73 -8.23 1.54
CA THR A 28 8.32 -9.55 1.02
C THR A 28 8.61 -10.71 1.96
N GLY A 29 9.12 -10.42 3.16
CA GLY A 29 9.55 -11.45 4.10
C GLY A 29 10.89 -12.06 3.73
N ASP A 30 11.31 -13.05 4.53
CA ASP A 30 12.38 -13.94 4.13
C ASP A 30 11.78 -14.97 3.15
N ALA A 31 12.05 -14.80 1.86
CA ALA A 31 11.50 -15.67 0.82
C ALA A 31 11.92 -17.14 0.97
N ALA A 32 12.94 -17.43 1.78
CA ALA A 32 13.40 -18.78 2.08
C ALA A 32 12.70 -19.44 3.28
N ALA A 33 11.85 -18.71 4.02
CA ALA A 33 11.12 -19.25 5.16
C ALA A 33 9.88 -20.04 4.69
N GLU A 34 9.69 -21.25 5.23
CA GLU A 34 8.53 -22.11 4.92
C GLU A 34 7.18 -21.46 5.29
N ASP A 35 7.20 -20.49 6.21
CA ASP A 35 6.07 -19.65 6.62
C ASP A 35 6.23 -18.20 6.12
N ALA A 36 6.54 -18.01 4.84
CA ALA A 36 6.68 -16.68 4.26
C ALA A 36 5.40 -15.85 4.46
N ALA A 37 5.52 -14.76 5.21
CA ALA A 37 4.41 -13.84 5.47
C ALA A 37 3.95 -13.17 4.17
N ALA A 38 2.67 -12.82 4.12
CA ALA A 38 2.14 -12.03 3.01
C ALA A 38 2.91 -10.71 2.88
N PRO A 39 3.20 -10.23 1.66
CA PRO A 39 3.92 -8.98 1.46
C PRO A 39 3.22 -7.80 2.14
N GLU A 40 3.97 -7.03 2.92
CA GLU A 40 3.46 -5.90 3.72
C GLU A 40 3.92 -4.56 3.12
N VAL A 41 2.99 -3.63 2.92
CA VAL A 41 3.32 -2.27 2.47
C VAL A 41 3.89 -1.49 3.65
N MET A 42 5.19 -1.20 3.61
CA MET A 42 5.91 -0.48 4.65
C MET A 42 5.86 1.03 4.46
N ARG A 43 5.70 1.47 3.21
CA ARG A 43 5.70 2.89 2.84
C ARG A 43 4.97 3.12 1.52
N GLU A 44 4.25 4.23 1.44
CA GLU A 44 3.70 4.75 0.19
C GLU A 44 4.13 6.21 0.01
N THR A 45 4.50 6.61 -1.21
CA THR A 45 4.92 7.99 -1.52
C THR A 45 4.75 8.27 -3.01
N ASP A 46 4.64 9.55 -3.37
CA ASP A 46 4.67 10.00 -4.77
C ASP A 46 6.08 10.45 -5.21
N ASP A 47 7.07 10.40 -4.30
CA ASP A 47 8.47 10.76 -4.56
C ASP A 47 9.34 9.50 -4.71
N LEU A 48 9.77 9.23 -5.94
CA LEU A 48 10.64 8.10 -6.27
C LEU A 48 11.99 8.15 -5.54
N LEU A 49 12.59 9.34 -5.43
CA LEU A 49 13.92 9.48 -4.85
C LEU A 49 13.88 9.24 -3.34
N ASP A 50 12.84 9.73 -2.70
CA ASP A 50 12.55 9.46 -1.29
C ASP A 50 12.29 7.97 -1.05
N ALA A 51 11.54 7.30 -1.93
CA ALA A 51 11.32 5.85 -1.86
C ALA A 51 12.64 5.06 -1.97
N LEU A 52 13.50 5.41 -2.94
CA LEU A 52 14.80 4.78 -3.14
C LEU A 52 15.76 5.01 -1.97
N ARG A 53 15.80 6.22 -1.42
CA ARG A 53 16.61 6.54 -0.23
C ARG A 53 16.18 5.72 0.98
N TRP A 54 14.87 5.56 1.16
CA TRP A 54 14.33 4.75 2.25
C TRP A 54 14.66 3.27 2.08
N LEU A 55 14.50 2.75 0.86
CA LEU A 55 14.84 1.38 0.47
C LEU A 55 16.32 1.08 0.74
N ALA A 56 17.23 1.96 0.29
CA ALA A 56 18.67 1.80 0.46
C ALA A 56 19.12 1.87 1.94
N ALA A 57 18.38 2.57 2.79
CA ALA A 57 18.67 2.69 4.21
C ALA A 57 18.22 1.48 5.04
N ARG A 58 17.65 0.44 4.42
CA ARG A 58 17.16 -0.74 5.16
C ARG A 58 18.32 -1.61 5.65
N PRO A 59 18.32 -2.03 6.93
CA PRO A 59 19.42 -2.79 7.51
C PRO A 59 19.47 -4.27 7.08
N ARG A 60 18.42 -4.78 6.43
CA ARG A 60 18.29 -6.17 5.98
C ARG A 60 17.68 -6.23 4.57
N PRO A 61 18.01 -7.22 3.74
CA PRO A 61 17.38 -7.45 2.44
C PRO A 61 15.91 -7.87 2.62
N GLY A 62 15.16 -7.95 1.51
CA GLY A 62 13.75 -8.39 1.52
C GLY A 62 12.73 -7.27 1.30
N PHE A 63 13.19 -6.12 0.80
CA PHE A 63 12.32 -5.02 0.40
C PHE A 63 12.33 -4.83 -1.11
N GLU A 64 11.13 -4.54 -1.63
CA GLU A 64 10.88 -4.22 -3.02
C GLU A 64 10.27 -2.83 -3.12
N LEU A 65 10.73 -2.01 -4.05
CA LEU A 65 10.05 -0.81 -4.49
C LEU A 65 9.20 -1.17 -5.71
N ARG A 66 7.90 -0.92 -5.61
CA ARG A 66 6.94 -1.13 -6.68
C ARG A 66 6.30 0.17 -7.13
N GLY A 67 6.00 0.28 -8.42
CA GLY A 67 5.25 1.41 -8.96
C GLY A 67 3.74 1.23 -8.84
N ALA A 68 3.00 2.14 -9.46
CA ALA A 68 1.55 2.27 -9.29
C ALA A 68 0.78 1.03 -9.79
N GLU A 69 1.29 0.37 -10.83
CA GLU A 69 0.71 -0.84 -11.42
C GLU A 69 1.27 -2.12 -10.76
N GLY A 70 2.10 -1.98 -9.73
CA GLY A 70 2.72 -3.08 -9.01
C GLY A 70 3.98 -3.64 -9.67
N GLU A 71 4.51 -2.97 -10.69
CA GLU A 71 5.76 -3.31 -11.35
C GLU A 71 6.95 -3.16 -10.40
N LEU A 72 7.90 -4.11 -10.43
CA LEU A 72 9.10 -4.05 -9.61
C LEU A 72 10.10 -3.04 -10.20
N LEU A 73 10.44 -2.01 -9.43
CA LEU A 73 11.36 -0.94 -9.84
C LEU A 73 12.76 -1.14 -9.26
N ALA A 74 12.85 -1.60 -8.00
CA ALA A 74 14.13 -1.82 -7.32
C ALA A 74 13.98 -2.83 -6.16
N THR A 75 15.09 -3.46 -5.78
CA THR A 75 15.20 -4.26 -4.55
C THR A 75 16.39 -3.76 -3.74
N ASN A 76 16.44 -4.11 -2.45
CA ASN A 76 17.62 -3.91 -1.61
C ASN A 76 18.41 -5.20 -1.37
N ALA A 77 18.21 -6.22 -2.20
CA ALA A 77 19.00 -7.44 -2.16
C ALA A 77 20.44 -7.10 -2.61
N ALA A 78 21.40 -7.32 -1.72
CA ALA A 78 22.83 -7.23 -2.03
C ALA A 78 23.27 -8.44 -2.87
#